data_AF-Q9XCN4-F1
#
_entry.id   AF-Q9XCN4-F1
#
_cell.length_a   1.000
_cell.length_b   1.000
_cell.length_c   1.000
_cell.angle_alpha   90.00
_cell.angle_beta   90.00
_cell.angle_gamma   90.00
#
_symmetry.space_group_name_H-M   'P 1'
#
loop_
_entity.id
_entity.type
_entity.pdbx_description
1 polymer ?
#
loop_
_entity_poly.entity_id
_entity_poly.type
_entity_poly.pdbx_seq_one_letter_code
_entity_poly.pdbx_strand_id
1 'polypeptide(L)'
;GGQRFGEMEVWPLEAYGAAHTLKEMLTIKSDDIVGRENAYRSITKSEPVGESGIPETFFVLTKELQSLTLDVNVFGDEVDEYGNPKALEIKEDNRPKDFNSLQLVLASPENIRSWSKGEVKKPETINYRTLKPERDGLFCTKIFGPVRDYECLCGKYKKPRYKGMVCEKCGVAITHSQ
;
A
#
# COMPACT_ATOMS: atom_id res chain seq x y z
N GLY A 1 22.66 1.37 -8.59
CA GLY A 1 22.42 1.20 -7.14
C GLY A 1 21.51 2.33 -6.72
N GLY A 2 20.36 2.02 -6.11
CA GLY A 2 19.44 3.05 -5.63
C GLY A 2 20.09 3.80 -4.48
N GLN A 3 20.50 5.03 -4.74
CA GLN A 3 20.99 5.93 -3.70
C GLN A 3 19.79 6.29 -2.83
N ARG A 4 19.82 5.87 -1.55
CA ARG A 4 18.75 6.18 -0.61
C ARG A 4 18.90 7.63 -0.21
N PHE A 5 17.87 8.43 -0.50
CA PHE A 5 17.84 9.84 -0.15
C PHE A 5 17.61 9.95 1.37
N GLY A 6 18.56 10.52 2.08
CA GLY A 6 18.53 10.64 3.54
C GLY A 6 17.83 11.92 4.00
N GLU A 7 17.41 11.95 5.27
CA GLU A 7 16.79 13.12 5.90
C GLU A 7 17.62 14.40 5.69
N MET A 8 18.95 14.31 5.89
CA MET A 8 19.87 15.45 5.72
C MET A 8 19.95 15.97 4.28
N GLU A 9 19.50 15.22 3.27
CA GLU A 9 19.47 15.66 1.88
C GLU A 9 18.10 16.27 1.53
N VAL A 10 17.04 15.83 2.22
CA VAL A 10 15.68 16.40 2.11
C VAL A 10 15.66 17.84 2.63
N TRP A 11 16.21 18.08 3.82
CA TRP A 11 16.22 19.41 4.45
C TRP A 11 16.81 20.51 3.56
N PRO A 12 18.00 20.34 2.94
CA PRO A 12 18.53 21.29 1.97
C PRO A 12 17.60 21.53 0.79
N LEU A 13 17.06 20.48 0.17
CA LEU A 13 16.21 20.63 -1.01
C LEU A 13 14.93 21.41 -0.70
N GLU A 14 14.31 21.15 0.45
CA GLU A 14 13.16 21.92 0.92
C GLU A 14 13.54 23.38 1.20
N ALA A 15 14.68 23.63 1.87
CA ALA A 15 15.17 24.98 2.14
C ALA A 15 15.48 25.77 0.85
N TYR A 16 15.93 25.08 -0.20
CA TYR A 16 16.14 25.65 -1.53
C TYR A 16 14.84 25.83 -2.35
N GLY A 17 13.68 25.42 -1.82
CA GLY A 17 12.40 25.48 -2.53
C GLY A 17 12.29 24.46 -3.68
N ALA A 18 13.13 23.44 -3.70
CA ALA A 18 13.16 22.40 -4.73
C ALA A 18 12.12 21.28 -4.48
N ALA A 19 10.94 21.64 -3.98
CA ALA A 19 9.88 20.69 -3.61
C ALA A 19 9.40 19.85 -4.81
N HIS A 20 9.34 20.43 -6.00
CA HIS A 20 8.97 19.70 -7.23
C HIS A 20 10.00 18.61 -7.59
N THR A 21 11.29 18.92 -7.43
CA THR A 21 12.38 17.95 -7.67
C THR A 21 12.31 16.82 -6.65
N LEU A 22 12.07 17.15 -5.37
CA LEU A 22 11.91 16.16 -4.31
C LEU A 22 10.70 15.26 -4.57
N LYS A 23 9.55 15.84 -4.96
CA LYS A 23 8.34 15.09 -5.33
C LYS A 23 8.62 14.14 -6.50
N GLU A 24 9.30 14.59 -7.55
CA GLU A 24 9.68 13.74 -8.70
C GLU A 24 10.64 12.60 -8.28
N MET A 25 11.59 12.89 -7.39
CA MET A 25 12.53 11.89 -6.84
C MET A 25 11.80 10.80 -6.06
N LEU A 26 10.84 11.17 -5.20
CA LEU A 26 10.08 10.23 -4.37
C LEU A 26 9.00 9.45 -5.16
N THR A 27 8.56 9.96 -6.30
CA THR A 27 7.48 9.37 -7.10
C THR A 27 8.01 8.63 -8.33
N ILE A 28 8.07 9.32 -9.49
CA ILE A 28 8.42 8.79 -10.81
C ILE A 28 9.80 8.13 -10.81
N LYS A 29 10.77 8.69 -10.06
CA LYS A 29 12.14 8.15 -10.04
C LYS A 29 12.29 6.95 -9.10
N SER A 30 11.55 6.88 -8.01
CA SER A 30 11.69 5.80 -7.01
C SER A 30 10.64 4.71 -7.17
N ASP A 31 9.38 5.03 -6.90
CA ASP A 31 8.35 4.04 -6.58
C ASP A 31 7.36 3.79 -7.73
N ASP A 32 7.15 4.75 -8.64
CA ASP A 32 6.13 4.65 -9.69
C ASP A 32 6.69 4.13 -11.02
N ILE A 33 6.57 2.81 -11.23
CA ILE A 33 7.00 2.14 -12.48
C ILE A 33 6.21 2.67 -13.68
N VAL A 34 4.91 2.91 -13.51
CA VAL A 34 4.02 3.34 -14.60
C VAL A 34 4.29 4.80 -14.95
N GLY A 35 4.42 5.67 -13.94
CA GLY A 35 4.85 7.05 -14.11
C GLY A 35 6.20 7.15 -14.79
N ARG A 36 7.15 6.28 -14.45
CA ARG A 36 8.47 6.22 -15.09
C ARG A 36 8.39 5.86 -16.57
N GLU A 37 7.61 4.84 -16.94
CA GLU A 37 7.38 4.48 -18.34
C GLU A 37 6.76 5.64 -19.12
N ASN A 38 5.73 6.27 -18.55
CA ASN A 38 5.04 7.41 -19.16
C ASN A 38 5.97 8.61 -19.34
N ALA A 39 6.84 8.88 -18.36
CA ALA A 39 7.85 9.93 -18.47
C ALA A 39 8.83 9.66 -19.62
N TYR A 40 9.36 8.44 -19.73
CA TYR A 40 10.23 8.08 -20.86
C TYR A 40 9.54 8.17 -22.22
N ARG A 41 8.27 7.77 -22.29
CA ARG A 41 7.46 7.90 -23.51
C ARG A 41 7.28 9.36 -23.89
N SER A 42 7.00 10.23 -22.92
CA SER A 42 6.82 11.67 -23.13
C SER A 42 8.12 12.33 -23.60
N ILE A 43 9.26 11.99 -22.99
CA ILE A 43 10.59 12.45 -23.40
C ILE A 43 10.89 12.05 -24.85
N THR A 44 10.60 10.80 -25.23
CA THR A 44 10.81 10.32 -26.61
C THR A 44 9.96 11.08 -27.62
N LYS A 45 8.74 11.48 -27.22
CA LYS A 45 7.81 12.26 -28.05
C LYS A 45 8.02 13.77 -27.98
N SER A 46 8.99 14.25 -27.18
CA SER A 46 9.15 15.67 -26.84
C SER A 46 7.89 16.33 -26.24
N GLU A 47 7.06 15.53 -25.56
CA GLU A 47 5.90 15.99 -24.79
C GLU A 47 6.32 16.31 -23.34
N PRO A 48 5.66 17.26 -22.67
CA PRO A 48 5.91 17.52 -21.26
C PRO A 48 5.57 16.29 -20.41
N VAL A 49 6.43 15.99 -19.43
CA VAL A 49 6.16 14.93 -18.45
C VAL A 49 4.98 15.37 -17.58
N GLY A 50 3.99 14.49 -17.43
CA GLY A 50 2.80 14.77 -16.61
C GLY A 50 3.11 14.94 -15.12
N GLU A 51 2.10 15.36 -14.35
CA GLU A 51 2.24 15.54 -12.91
C GLU A 51 2.46 14.21 -12.17
N SER A 52 3.27 14.27 -11.12
CA SER A 52 3.51 13.14 -10.21
C SER A 52 2.35 12.98 -9.23
N GLY A 53 1.91 11.74 -9.05
CA GLY A 53 0.91 11.38 -8.06
C GLY A 53 1.47 11.24 -6.64
N ILE A 54 0.66 10.72 -5.72
CA ILE A 54 1.10 10.34 -4.37
C ILE A 54 2.09 9.16 -4.46
N PRO A 55 3.26 9.23 -3.77
CA PRO A 55 4.22 8.13 -3.77
C PRO A 55 3.69 6.90 -3.01
N GLU A 56 4.13 5.71 -3.41
CA GLU A 56 3.71 4.46 -2.74
C GLU A 56 4.09 4.44 -1.26
N THR A 57 5.26 5.00 -0.95
CA THR A 57 5.76 5.17 0.41
C THR A 57 4.76 5.89 1.34
N PHE A 58 3.93 6.81 0.83
CA PHE A 58 2.88 7.45 1.63
C PHE A 58 1.81 6.45 2.07
N PHE A 59 1.36 5.56 1.18
CA PHE A 59 0.38 4.55 1.53
C PHE A 59 0.96 3.55 2.54
N VAL A 60 2.24 3.19 2.42
CA VAL A 60 2.96 2.39 3.42
C VAL A 60 2.96 3.10 4.78
N LEU A 61 3.28 4.39 4.82
CA LEU A 61 3.25 5.20 6.04
C LEU A 61 1.87 5.20 6.69
N THR A 62 0.77 5.30 5.92
CA THR A 62 -0.58 5.21 6.49
C THR A 62 -0.84 3.87 7.18
N LYS A 63 -0.29 2.77 6.66
CA LYS A 63 -0.39 1.44 7.28
C LYS A 63 0.47 1.29 8.53
N GLU A 64 1.64 1.90 8.54
CA GLU A 64 2.49 1.97 9.74
C GLU A 64 1.81 2.74 10.87
N LEU A 65 1.21 3.89 10.57
CA LEU A 65 0.43 4.66 11.56
C LEU A 65 -0.79 3.89 12.06
N GLN A 66 -1.52 3.20 11.16
CA GLN A 66 -2.62 2.29 11.55
C GLN A 66 -2.15 1.18 12.49
N SER A 67 -0.94 0.64 12.28
CA SER A 67 -0.36 -0.37 13.18
C SER A 67 -0.09 0.16 14.59
N LEU A 68 0.15 1.48 14.72
CA LEU A 68 0.31 2.18 15.99
C LEU A 68 -1.04 2.62 16.60
N THR A 69 -2.17 2.09 16.11
CA THR A 69 -3.52 2.44 16.56
C THR A 69 -3.93 3.89 16.27
N LEU A 70 -3.33 4.51 15.27
CA LEU A 70 -3.72 5.83 14.77
C LEU A 70 -4.64 5.67 13.56
N ASP A 71 -5.80 6.32 13.60
CA ASP A 71 -6.70 6.46 12.47
C ASP A 71 -6.22 7.62 11.60
N VAL A 72 -6.04 7.34 10.31
CA VAL A 72 -5.45 8.28 9.34
C VAL A 72 -6.51 8.59 8.29
N ASN A 73 -7.07 9.79 8.37
CA ASN A 73 -8.02 10.30 7.38
C ASN A 73 -7.27 11.19 6.39
N VAL A 74 -7.37 10.86 5.10
CA VAL A 74 -6.80 11.63 4.00
C VAL A 74 -7.93 12.39 3.31
N PHE A 75 -7.81 13.71 3.17
CA PHE A 75 -8.81 14.55 2.53
C PHE A 75 -8.28 15.12 1.22
N GLY A 76 -9.09 15.04 0.16
CA GLY A 76 -8.82 15.68 -1.13
C GLY A 76 -9.60 16.98 -1.31
N ASP A 77 -9.84 17.34 -2.57
CA ASP A 77 -10.67 18.49 -2.96
C ASP A 77 -12.18 18.22 -2.85
N GLU A 78 -12.59 16.96 -2.72
CA GLU A 78 -13.99 16.59 -2.61
C GLU A 78 -14.57 17.02 -1.25
N VAL A 79 -15.60 17.87 -1.32
CA VAL A 79 -16.43 18.28 -0.19
C VAL A 79 -17.77 17.57 -0.25
N ASP A 80 -18.26 17.17 0.91
CA ASP A 80 -19.61 16.64 1.08
C ASP A 80 -20.68 17.71 0.76
N GLU A 81 -21.93 17.28 0.62
CA GLU A 81 -23.09 18.15 0.34
C GLU A 81 -23.27 19.29 1.37
N TYR A 82 -22.69 19.15 2.56
CA TYR A 82 -22.70 20.13 3.65
C TYR A 82 -21.44 21.01 3.73
N GLY A 83 -20.52 20.89 2.77
CA GLY A 83 -19.26 21.66 2.72
C GLY A 83 -18.16 21.14 3.64
N ASN A 84 -18.32 19.96 4.23
CA ASN A 84 -17.28 19.31 5.04
C ASN A 84 -16.30 18.54 4.13
N PRO A 85 -15.00 18.49 4.47
CA PRO A 85 -14.04 17.71 3.71
C PRO A 85 -14.34 16.21 3.86
N LYS A 86 -14.48 15.52 2.72
CA LYS A 86 -14.77 14.10 2.68
C LYS A 86 -13.48 13.28 2.71
N ALA A 87 -13.43 12.27 3.58
CA ALA A 87 -12.29 11.36 3.61
C ALA A 87 -12.24 10.51 2.33
N LEU A 88 -11.07 10.42 1.71
CA LEU A 88 -10.81 9.63 0.52
C LEU A 88 -10.77 8.13 0.87
N GLU A 89 -11.54 7.32 0.15
CA GLU A 89 -11.43 5.86 0.24
C GLU A 89 -10.24 5.35 -0.56
N ILE A 90 -9.17 4.93 0.13
CA ILE A 90 -7.99 4.35 -0.52
C ILE A 90 -8.26 2.87 -0.85
N LYS A 91 -8.56 2.56 -2.12
CA LYS A 91 -8.69 1.18 -2.63
C LYS A 91 -7.45 0.81 -3.43
N GLU A 92 -7.02 -0.45 -3.35
CA GLU A 92 -5.84 -0.95 -4.08
C GLU A 92 -5.99 -0.77 -5.61
N ASP A 93 -7.19 -1.01 -6.15
CA ASP A 93 -7.46 -0.89 -7.59
C ASP A 93 -7.58 0.56 -8.10
N ASN A 94 -7.78 1.54 -7.20
CA ASN A 94 -7.96 2.95 -7.57
C ASN A 94 -7.40 3.87 -6.47
N ARG A 95 -6.09 4.09 -6.52
CA ARG A 95 -5.42 4.98 -5.57
C ARG A 95 -5.60 6.45 -5.96
N PRO A 96 -5.84 7.35 -5.00
CA PRO A 96 -5.93 8.78 -5.27
C PRO A 96 -4.60 9.33 -5.78
N LYS A 97 -4.67 10.34 -6.65
CA LYS A 97 -3.47 10.97 -7.25
C LYS A 97 -2.95 12.15 -6.44
N ASP A 98 -3.79 12.79 -5.64
CA ASP A 98 -3.41 13.92 -4.80
C ASP A 98 -4.26 14.00 -3.52
N PHE A 99 -3.77 14.76 -2.53
CA PHE A 99 -4.47 15.04 -1.28
C PHE A 99 -4.05 16.40 -0.71
N ASN A 100 -4.93 17.03 0.07
CA ASN A 100 -4.73 18.38 0.58
C ASN A 100 -4.39 18.39 2.07
N SER A 101 -5.02 17.50 2.83
CA SER A 101 -4.79 17.44 4.28
C SER A 101 -4.90 16.02 4.81
N LEU A 102 -4.27 15.81 5.95
CA LEU A 102 -4.23 14.56 6.66
C LEU A 102 -4.58 14.82 8.13
N GLN A 103 -5.46 14.00 8.67
CA GLN A 103 -5.87 14.05 10.07
C GLN A 103 -5.49 12.74 10.74
N LEU A 104 -4.87 12.87 11.91
CA LEU A 104 -4.52 11.77 12.80
C LEU A 104 -5.45 11.79 14.01
N VAL A 105 -6.11 10.67 14.27
CA VAL A 105 -7.00 10.49 15.42
C VAL A 105 -6.65 9.18 16.12
N LEU A 106 -6.97 9.04 17.41
CA LEU A 106 -6.87 7.74 18.07
C LEU A 106 -7.95 6.80 17.53
N ALA A 107 -7.55 5.62 17.09
CA ALA A 107 -8.47 4.63 16.55
C ALA A 107 -9.33 4.02 17.67
N SER A 108 -10.63 3.89 17.42
CA SER A 108 -11.52 3.15 18.31
C SER A 108 -11.27 1.62 18.18
N PRO A 109 -11.58 0.81 19.21
CA PRO A 109 -11.49 -0.65 19.11
C PRO A 109 -12.37 -1.23 17.99
N GLU A 110 -13.47 -0.56 17.65
CA GLU A 110 -14.36 -0.94 16.57
C GLU A 110 -13.71 -0.70 15.19
N ASN A 111 -13.04 0.44 15.02
CA ASN A 111 -12.28 0.76 13.79
C ASN A 111 -11.13 -0.24 13.60
N ILE A 112 -10.39 -0.56 14.66
CA ILE A 112 -9.28 -1.54 14.57
C ILE A 112 -9.79 -2.92 14.12
N ARG A 113 -10.97 -3.33 14.60
CA ARG A 113 -11.59 -4.59 14.19
C ARG A 113 -12.08 -4.56 12.75
N SER A 114 -12.53 -3.41 12.23
CA SER A 114 -12.98 -3.28 10.85
C SER A 114 -11.83 -3.36 9.84
N TRP A 115 -10.63 -2.92 10.22
CA TRP A 115 -9.42 -3.06 9.39
C TRP A 115 -8.86 -4.49 9.38
N SER A 116 -9.15 -5.27 10.42
CA SER A 116 -8.62 -6.60 10.59
C SER A 116 -9.24 -7.61 9.61
N LYS A 117 -8.39 -8.39 8.94
CA LYS A 117 -8.79 -9.51 8.08
C LYS A 117 -8.89 -10.84 8.84
N GLY A 118 -8.58 -10.86 10.14
CA GLY A 118 -8.62 -12.06 10.98
C GLY A 118 -7.82 -11.93 12.28
N GLU A 119 -7.99 -12.90 13.16
CA GLU A 119 -7.37 -12.93 14.48
C GLU A 119 -6.15 -13.86 14.52
N VAL A 120 -5.02 -13.37 15.01
CA VAL A 120 -3.82 -14.17 15.28
C VAL A 120 -3.93 -14.74 16.70
N LYS A 121 -3.89 -16.07 16.83
CA LYS A 121 -4.06 -16.77 18.11
C LYS A 121 -2.76 -17.29 18.69
N LYS A 122 -1.77 -17.51 17.84
CA LYS A 122 -0.50 -18.11 18.24
C LYS A 122 0.69 -17.26 17.80
N PRO A 123 1.80 -17.27 18.55
CA PRO A 123 2.98 -16.46 18.24
C PRO A 123 3.89 -17.10 17.18
N GLU A 124 3.56 -18.29 16.64
CA GLU A 124 4.43 -18.94 15.66
C GLU A 124 4.40 -18.24 14.31
N THR A 125 5.52 -18.30 13.60
CA THR A 125 5.74 -17.62 12.32
C THR A 125 5.71 -18.61 11.16
N ILE A 126 6.82 -19.28 10.92
CA ILE A 126 7.02 -20.26 9.87
C ILE A 126 7.49 -21.58 10.47
N ASN A 127 7.06 -22.67 9.84
CA ASN A 127 7.53 -23.99 10.19
C ASN A 127 9.00 -24.16 9.77
N TYR A 128 9.90 -24.48 10.71
CA TYR A 128 11.33 -24.62 10.44
C TYR A 128 11.69 -25.67 9.39
N ARG A 129 10.87 -26.72 9.21
CA ARG A 129 11.14 -27.82 8.29
C ARG A 129 10.55 -27.58 6.91
N THR A 130 9.32 -27.10 6.85
CA THR A 130 8.60 -26.93 5.58
C THR A 130 8.71 -25.53 5.00
N LEU A 131 9.20 -24.56 5.79
CA LEU A 131 9.23 -23.14 5.47
C LEU A 131 7.85 -22.56 5.11
N LYS A 132 6.78 -23.27 5.50
CA LYS A 132 5.40 -22.84 5.28
C LYS A 132 4.92 -22.04 6.50
N PRO A 133 4.12 -20.99 6.29
CA PRO A 133 3.53 -20.26 7.40
C PRO A 133 2.61 -21.15 8.24
N GLU A 134 2.66 -20.95 9.56
CA GLU A 134 1.82 -21.68 10.51
C GLU A 134 0.36 -21.19 10.49
N ARG A 135 -0.57 -22.08 10.85
CA ARG A 135 -1.99 -21.75 10.90
C ARG A 135 -2.31 -20.96 12.17
N ASP A 136 -3.04 -19.86 12.01
CA ASP A 136 -3.39 -18.89 13.06
C ASP A 136 -2.18 -18.22 13.73
N GLY A 137 -1.01 -18.29 13.10
CA GLY A 137 0.23 -17.62 13.49
C GLY A 137 0.40 -16.22 12.87
N LEU A 138 1.54 -15.60 13.15
CA LEU A 138 1.88 -14.23 12.70
C LEU A 138 1.95 -14.06 11.18
N PHE A 139 2.23 -15.15 10.44
CA PHE A 139 2.26 -15.13 8.97
C PHE A 139 1.12 -15.96 8.35
N CYS A 140 0.00 -16.13 9.06
CA CYS A 140 -1.07 -16.98 8.59
C CYS A 140 -1.64 -16.53 7.23
N THR A 141 -1.46 -17.38 6.21
CA THR A 141 -1.96 -17.13 4.85
C THR A 141 -3.48 -16.98 4.72
N LYS A 142 -4.24 -17.43 5.72
CA LYS A 142 -5.70 -17.22 5.76
C LYS A 142 -6.04 -15.75 6.07
N ILE A 143 -5.24 -15.09 6.90
CA ILE A 143 -5.47 -13.72 7.37
C ILE A 143 -4.85 -12.72 6.39
N PHE A 144 -3.58 -12.94 6.05
CA PHE A 144 -2.80 -11.99 5.25
C PHE A 144 -2.83 -12.26 3.74
N GLY A 145 -3.31 -13.43 3.32
CA GLY A 145 -3.41 -13.80 1.90
C GLY A 145 -2.33 -14.80 1.44
N PRO A 146 -2.26 -15.08 0.12
CA PRO A 146 -1.37 -16.09 -0.42
C PRO A 146 0.09 -15.62 -0.48
N VAL A 147 1.04 -16.53 -0.27
CA VAL A 147 2.50 -16.25 -0.38
C VAL A 147 2.94 -16.06 -1.83
N ARG A 148 2.17 -16.60 -2.78
CA ARG A 148 2.47 -16.55 -4.22
C ARG A 148 1.22 -16.14 -4.96
N ASP A 149 1.41 -15.34 -6.01
CA ASP A 149 0.31 -14.87 -6.85
C ASP A 149 -0.56 -16.01 -7.36
N TYR A 150 -1.86 -15.90 -7.09
CA TYR A 150 -2.88 -16.83 -7.56
C TYR A 150 -2.60 -18.31 -7.19
N GLU A 151 -1.92 -18.56 -6.08
CA GLU A 151 -1.64 -19.91 -5.57
C GLU A 151 -2.03 -20.03 -4.08
N CYS A 152 -2.81 -21.06 -3.75
CA CYS A 152 -3.16 -21.37 -2.37
C CYS A 152 -2.04 -22.14 -1.65
N LEU A 153 -1.96 -22.07 -0.31
CA LEU A 153 -0.90 -22.71 0.49
C LEU A 153 -0.76 -24.23 0.28
N CYS A 154 -1.88 -24.92 0.06
CA CYS A 154 -1.88 -26.37 -0.16
C CYS A 154 -1.55 -26.78 -1.61
N GLY A 155 -1.53 -25.82 -2.55
CA GLY A 155 -1.26 -26.06 -3.96
C GLY A 155 -2.40 -26.72 -4.76
N LYS A 156 -3.60 -26.92 -4.17
CA LYS A 156 -4.79 -27.46 -4.87
C LYS A 156 -5.20 -26.55 -6.03
N TYR A 157 -5.29 -25.25 -5.75
CA TYR A 157 -5.59 -24.23 -6.74
C TYR A 157 -4.34 -23.43 -7.05
N LYS A 158 -4.04 -23.34 -8.35
CA LYS A 158 -2.91 -22.60 -8.92
C LYS A 158 -3.37 -21.95 -10.22
N LYS A 159 -2.76 -20.81 -10.57
CA LYS A 159 -3.00 -19.99 -11.77
C LYS A 159 -4.14 -18.98 -11.61
N PRO A 160 -4.12 -17.88 -12.39
CA PRO A 160 -5.10 -16.79 -12.30
C PRO A 160 -6.55 -17.19 -12.60
N ARG A 161 -6.80 -18.35 -13.21
CA ARG A 161 -8.17 -18.83 -13.52
C ARG A 161 -9.07 -18.94 -12.28
N TYR A 162 -8.48 -19.19 -11.12
CA TYR A 162 -9.21 -19.34 -9.86
C TYR A 162 -9.23 -18.05 -9.02
N LYS A 163 -8.92 -16.89 -9.62
CA LYS A 163 -8.92 -15.58 -8.94
C LYS A 163 -10.26 -15.36 -8.23
N GLY A 164 -10.20 -14.97 -6.95
CA GLY A 164 -11.37 -14.69 -6.11
C GLY A 164 -12.00 -15.90 -5.42
N MET A 165 -11.53 -17.14 -5.70
CA MET A 165 -12.00 -18.34 -5.01
C MET A 165 -11.23 -18.57 -3.70
N VAL A 166 -11.92 -19.02 -2.65
CA VAL A 166 -11.31 -19.42 -1.38
C VAL A 166 -11.10 -20.93 -1.36
N CYS A 167 -9.90 -21.39 -1.02
CA CYS A 167 -9.59 -22.81 -0.99
C CYS A 167 -10.26 -23.51 0.20
N GLU A 168 -11.06 -24.55 -0.04
CA GLU A 168 -11.73 -25.34 1.01
C GLU A 168 -10.76 -25.98 2.02
N LYS A 169 -9.55 -26.37 1.57
CA LYS A 169 -8.60 -27.12 2.41
C LYS A 169 -7.78 -26.21 3.33
N CYS A 170 -7.30 -25.07 2.81
CA CYS A 170 -6.43 -24.18 3.58
C CYS A 170 -7.12 -22.88 4.02
N GLY A 171 -8.23 -22.50 3.40
CA GLY A 171 -8.95 -21.25 3.67
C GLY A 171 -8.33 -20.01 3.04
N VAL A 172 -7.29 -20.17 2.20
CA VAL A 172 -6.59 -19.07 1.56
C VAL A 172 -7.36 -18.59 0.33
N ALA A 173 -7.61 -17.28 0.24
CA ALA A 173 -8.17 -16.64 -0.94
C ALA A 173 -7.13 -16.55 -2.06
N ILE A 174 -7.55 -16.84 -3.30
CA ILE A 174 -6.68 -16.81 -4.46
C ILE A 174 -6.69 -15.40 -5.05
N THR A 175 -5.72 -14.60 -4.63
CA THR A 175 -5.53 -13.21 -5.04
C THR A 175 -4.07 -12.97 -5.45
N HIS A 176 -3.74 -11.74 -5.85
CA HIS A 176 -2.34 -11.30 -5.88
C HIS A 176 -1.76 -11.38 -4.47
N SER A 177 -0.47 -11.72 -4.34
CA SER A 177 0.22 -11.55 -3.05
C SER A 177 0.32 -10.05 -2.75
N GLN A 178 -0.09 -9.67 -1.54
CA GLN A 178 0.04 -8.29 -1.04
C GLN A 178 1.46 -8.03 -0.56
#